data_AF-A0A0H5DR96-F1
#
_entry.id   AF-A0A0H5DR96-F1
#
_cell.length_a   1.000
_cell.length_b   1.000
_cell.length_c   1.000
_cell.angle_alpha   90.00
_cell.angle_beta   90.00
_cell.angle_gamma   90.00
#
_symmetry.space_group_name_H-M   'P 1'
#
loop_
_entity.id
_entity.type
_entity.pdbx_description
1 polymer ?
#
loop_
_entity_poly.entity_id
_entity_poly.type
_entity_poly.pdbx_seq_one_letter_code
_entity_poly.pdbx_strand_id
1 'polypeptide(L)'
;MAKIDWRAKLGWGEDQVDDIRMAGYAYIRQGKYDIALPLFEALVILEPDNPYNPQTLGAIYLQMGKAVEAIKALDTALKLEADHAPTLLNLTKALFMLGRREEGLKLANILKNERELQIANAAKALILAYQI
;
A
#
# COMPACT_ATOMS: atom_id res chain seq x y z
N MET A 1 -25.46 -1.00 -2.19
CA MET A 1 -25.55 -1.94 -1.06
C MET A 1 -24.79 -1.33 0.11
N ALA A 2 -25.36 -1.32 1.31
CA ALA A 2 -24.62 -0.89 2.49
C ALA A 2 -23.43 -1.85 2.73
N LYS A 3 -22.24 -1.32 3.02
CA LYS A 3 -21.11 -2.16 3.46
C LYS A 3 -21.50 -2.85 4.77
N ILE A 4 -21.20 -4.14 4.91
CA ILE A 4 -21.45 -4.87 6.16
C ILE A 4 -20.43 -4.38 7.19
N ASP A 5 -20.90 -3.94 8.35
CA ASP A 5 -20.04 -3.69 9.51
C ASP A 5 -19.67 -5.02 10.16
N TRP A 6 -18.57 -5.59 9.71
CA TRP A 6 -18.07 -6.87 10.21
C TRP A 6 -17.60 -6.81 11.65
N ARG A 7 -17.08 -5.66 12.11
CA ARG A 7 -16.67 -5.49 13.51
C ARG A 7 -17.88 -5.61 14.42
N ALA A 8 -18.96 -4.92 14.11
CA ALA A 8 -20.22 -5.03 14.85
C ALA A 8 -20.81 -6.45 14.80
N LYS A 9 -20.74 -7.12 13.63
CA LYS A 9 -21.24 -8.50 13.48
C LYS A 9 -20.47 -9.53 14.32
N LEU A 10 -19.16 -9.34 14.47
CA LEU A 10 -18.30 -10.21 15.26
C LEU A 10 -18.29 -9.84 16.76
N GLY A 11 -18.88 -8.69 17.13
CA GLY A 11 -18.77 -8.14 18.48
C GLY A 11 -17.35 -7.69 18.82
N TRP A 12 -16.56 -7.32 17.81
CA TRP A 12 -15.16 -6.92 17.96
C TRP A 12 -15.04 -5.42 18.18
N GLY A 13 -14.24 -5.05 19.17
CA GLY A 13 -13.83 -3.68 19.48
C GLY A 13 -12.62 -3.24 18.67
N GLU A 14 -11.94 -2.21 19.14
CA GLU A 14 -10.66 -1.75 18.56
C GLU A 14 -9.53 -2.70 18.91
N ASP A 15 -9.48 -3.23 20.13
CA ASP A 15 -8.44 -4.13 20.62
C ASP A 15 -8.18 -5.32 19.68
N GLN A 16 -9.23 -6.01 19.23
CA GLN A 16 -9.06 -7.17 18.33
C GLN A 16 -8.51 -6.77 16.97
N VAL A 17 -8.85 -5.58 16.47
CA VAL A 17 -8.36 -5.05 15.19
C VAL A 17 -6.90 -4.61 15.33
N ASP A 18 -6.57 -3.99 16.46
CA ASP A 18 -5.23 -3.56 16.80
C ASP A 18 -4.29 -4.74 16.96
N ASP A 19 -4.73 -5.84 17.60
CA ASP A 19 -3.98 -7.09 17.71
C ASP A 19 -3.63 -7.67 16.33
N ILE A 20 -4.62 -7.72 15.41
CA ILE A 20 -4.40 -8.18 14.03
C ILE A 20 -3.36 -7.28 13.33
N ARG A 21 -3.49 -5.96 13.50
CA ARG A 21 -2.56 -4.99 12.89
C ARG A 21 -1.15 -5.12 13.45
N MET A 22 -1.00 -5.26 14.76
CA MET A 22 0.28 -5.47 15.43
C MET A 22 0.96 -6.76 14.95
N ALA A 23 0.20 -7.86 14.87
CA ALA A 23 0.69 -9.13 14.33
C ALA A 23 1.11 -8.98 12.86
N GLY A 24 0.29 -8.33 12.03
CA GLY A 24 0.58 -8.06 10.63
C GLY A 24 1.90 -7.33 10.45
N TYR A 25 2.08 -6.21 11.15
CA TYR A 25 3.34 -5.46 11.10
C TYR A 25 4.54 -6.26 11.65
N ALA A 26 4.34 -7.09 12.68
CA ALA A 26 5.40 -7.95 13.20
C ALA A 26 5.87 -8.98 12.16
N TYR A 27 4.97 -9.55 11.35
CA TYR A 27 5.34 -10.45 10.26
C TYR A 27 5.97 -9.72 9.07
N ILE A 28 5.50 -8.52 8.73
CA ILE A 28 6.14 -7.66 7.71
C ILE A 28 7.60 -7.37 8.09
N ARG A 29 7.88 -7.01 9.35
CA ARG A 29 9.25 -6.75 9.83
C ARG A 29 10.17 -7.97 9.74
N GLN A 30 9.61 -9.17 9.77
CA GLN A 30 10.34 -10.43 9.61
C GLN A 30 10.46 -10.86 8.13
N GLY A 31 9.89 -10.12 7.18
CA GLY A 31 9.82 -10.51 5.77
C GLY A 31 8.86 -11.67 5.48
N LYS A 32 8.00 -12.04 6.44
CA LYS A 32 7.01 -13.13 6.32
C LYS A 32 5.72 -12.60 5.69
N TYR A 33 5.82 -12.20 4.43
CA TYR A 33 4.73 -11.53 3.70
C TYR A 33 3.53 -12.44 3.42
N ASP A 34 3.77 -13.74 3.25
CA ASP A 34 2.75 -14.78 3.12
C ASP A 34 1.85 -14.88 4.35
N ILE A 35 2.41 -14.69 5.55
CA ILE A 35 1.65 -14.69 6.81
C ILE A 35 0.98 -13.33 7.05
N ALA A 36 1.65 -12.22 6.69
CA ALA A 36 1.09 -10.88 6.88
C ALA A 36 -0.08 -10.58 5.94
N LEU A 37 -0.07 -11.15 4.73
CA LEU A 37 -1.07 -10.91 3.69
C LEU A 37 -2.52 -11.10 4.19
N PRO A 38 -2.93 -12.27 4.70
CA PRO A 38 -4.31 -12.49 5.14
C PRO A 38 -4.73 -11.58 6.31
N LEU A 39 -3.79 -11.12 7.13
CA LEU A 39 -4.07 -10.18 8.23
C LEU A 39 -4.46 -8.81 7.67
N PHE A 40 -3.73 -8.31 6.67
CA PHE A 40 -4.07 -7.04 6.02
C PHE A 40 -5.29 -7.13 5.10
N GLU A 41 -5.55 -8.29 4.48
CA GLU A 41 -6.82 -8.54 3.78
C GLU A 41 -8.01 -8.45 4.74
N ALA A 42 -7.89 -9.02 5.94
CA ALA A 42 -8.91 -8.88 6.99
C ALA A 42 -9.08 -7.43 7.43
N LEU A 43 -7.98 -6.68 7.64
CA LEU A 43 -8.05 -5.27 8.04
C LEU A 43 -8.74 -4.37 7.01
N VAL A 44 -8.57 -4.63 5.71
CA VAL A 44 -9.30 -3.90 4.65
C VAL A 44 -10.81 -4.16 4.72
N ILE A 45 -11.24 -5.34 5.19
CA ILE A 45 -12.65 -5.68 5.36
C ILE A 45 -13.21 -5.10 6.66
N LEU A 46 -12.43 -5.15 7.75
CA LEU A 46 -12.83 -4.70 9.09
C LEU A 46 -12.85 -3.18 9.21
N GLU A 47 -11.97 -2.48 8.50
CA GLU A 47 -11.86 -1.02 8.49
C GLU A 47 -11.81 -0.49 7.05
N PRO A 48 -12.93 -0.55 6.33
CA PRO A 48 -12.97 -0.26 4.90
C PRO A 48 -12.76 1.21 4.53
N ASP A 49 -12.67 2.09 5.52
CA ASP A 49 -12.48 3.53 5.35
C ASP A 49 -11.11 4.00 5.91
N ASN A 50 -10.25 3.06 6.34
CA ASN A 50 -8.89 3.34 6.76
C ASN A 50 -7.93 3.21 5.55
N PRO A 51 -7.31 4.31 5.05
CA PRO A 51 -6.44 4.27 3.86
C PRO A 51 -5.13 3.49 4.08
N TYR A 52 -4.67 3.37 5.33
CA TYR A 52 -3.39 2.72 5.65
C TYR A 52 -3.43 1.20 5.45
N ASN A 53 -4.59 0.58 5.63
CA ASN A 53 -4.77 -0.86 5.44
C ASN A 53 -4.55 -1.29 3.98
N PRO A 54 -5.26 -0.73 2.97
CA PRO A 54 -5.00 -1.03 1.56
C PRO A 54 -3.63 -0.51 1.10
N GLN A 55 -3.10 0.57 1.68
CA GLN A 55 -1.74 1.04 1.39
C GLN A 55 -0.69 0.00 1.80
N THR A 56 -0.81 -0.55 3.00
CA THR A 56 0.11 -1.59 3.50
C THR A 56 -0.08 -2.90 2.75
N LEU A 57 -1.32 -3.27 2.43
CA LEU A 57 -1.61 -4.44 1.59
C LEU A 57 -0.93 -4.31 0.22
N GLY A 58 -0.96 -3.13 -0.40
CA GLY A 58 -0.23 -2.85 -1.63
C GLY A 58 1.29 -3.00 -1.48
N ALA A 59 1.85 -2.55 -0.34
CA ALA A 59 3.26 -2.75 -0.03
C ALA A 59 3.63 -4.23 0.13
N ILE A 60 2.79 -5.03 0.79
CA ILE A 60 2.97 -6.49 0.91
C ILE A 60 3.00 -7.12 -0.48
N TYR A 61 2.03 -6.79 -1.35
CA TYR A 61 1.98 -7.31 -2.71
C TYR A 61 3.23 -6.98 -3.53
N LEU A 62 3.78 -5.76 -3.39
CA LEU A 62 5.06 -5.41 -4.02
C LEU A 62 6.21 -6.30 -3.56
N GLN A 63 6.32 -6.55 -2.26
CA GLN A 63 7.37 -7.43 -1.72
C GLN A 63 7.24 -8.87 -2.21
N MET A 64 6.02 -9.30 -2.53
CA MET A 64 5.74 -10.62 -3.11
C MET A 64 5.85 -10.67 -4.64
N GLY A 65 6.25 -9.57 -5.31
CA GLY A 65 6.33 -9.53 -6.77
C GLY A 65 4.97 -9.39 -7.48
N LYS A 66 3.87 -9.21 -6.73
CA LYS A 66 2.49 -9.19 -7.21
C LYS A 66 2.04 -7.77 -7.57
N ALA A 67 2.64 -7.21 -8.61
CA ALA A 67 2.47 -5.79 -8.94
C ALA A 67 1.04 -5.43 -9.40
N VAL A 68 0.29 -6.34 -10.02
CA VAL A 68 -1.10 -6.08 -10.44
C VAL A 68 -2.02 -5.91 -9.23
N GLU A 69 -1.89 -6.79 -8.24
CA GLU A 69 -2.63 -6.75 -6.98
C GLU A 69 -2.22 -5.54 -6.15
N ALA A 70 -0.93 -5.20 -6.16
CA ALA A 70 -0.44 -3.98 -5.52
C ALA A 70 -1.16 -2.73 -6.06
N ILE A 71 -1.27 -2.57 -7.39
CA ILE A 71 -1.98 -1.42 -7.98
C ILE A 71 -3.42 -1.35 -7.50
N LYS A 72 -4.16 -2.48 -7.48
CA LYS A 72 -5.56 -2.48 -7.03
C LYS A 72 -5.71 -2.02 -5.57
N ALA A 73 -4.82 -2.49 -4.70
CA ALA A 73 -4.83 -2.09 -3.30
C ALA A 73 -4.45 -0.61 -3.14
N LEU A 74 -3.42 -0.14 -3.85
CA LEU A 74 -2.95 1.25 -3.79
C LEU A 74 -3.96 2.23 -4.38
N ASP A 75 -4.66 1.87 -5.45
CA ASP A 75 -5.77 2.66 -6.00
C ASP A 75 -6.91 2.79 -4.99
N THR A 76 -7.16 1.75 -4.20
CA THR A 76 -8.16 1.80 -3.12
C THR A 76 -7.71 2.77 -2.02
N ALA A 77 -6.44 2.73 -1.63
CA ALA A 77 -5.87 3.67 -0.68
C ALA A 77 -5.94 5.13 -1.19
N LEU A 78 -5.60 5.37 -2.46
CA LEU A 78 -5.64 6.72 -3.06
C LEU A 78 -7.06 7.27 -3.25
N LYS A 79 -8.08 6.40 -3.34
CA LYS A 79 -9.48 6.82 -3.31
C LYS A 79 -9.93 7.30 -1.93
N LEU A 80 -9.35 6.76 -0.87
CA LEU A 80 -9.64 7.13 0.51
C LEU A 80 -8.83 8.35 0.94
N GLU A 81 -7.55 8.42 0.54
CA GLU A 81 -6.65 9.53 0.80
C GLU A 81 -5.87 9.87 -0.48
N ALA A 82 -6.34 10.89 -1.18
CA ALA A 82 -5.68 11.40 -2.38
C ALA A 82 -4.31 11.98 -2.02
N ASP A 83 -3.38 11.93 -2.97
CA ASP A 83 -2.05 12.56 -2.88
C ASP A 83 -1.16 12.10 -1.71
N HIS A 84 -1.48 10.97 -1.06
CA HIS A 84 -0.62 10.37 -0.04
C HIS A 84 0.71 9.87 -0.65
N ALA A 85 1.79 10.62 -0.42
CA ALA A 85 3.08 10.42 -1.07
C ALA A 85 3.67 8.98 -0.91
N PRO A 86 3.59 8.32 0.27
CA PRO A 86 4.00 6.92 0.40
C PRO A 86 3.20 5.96 -0.49
N THR A 87 1.89 6.17 -0.65
CA THR A 87 1.03 5.36 -1.52
C THR A 87 1.41 5.57 -2.99
N LEU A 88 1.59 6.83 -3.40
CA LEU A 88 2.03 7.17 -4.76
C LEU A 88 3.41 6.59 -5.08
N LEU A 89 4.34 6.56 -4.12
CA LEU A 89 5.66 5.95 -4.31
C LEU A 89 5.55 4.44 -4.51
N ASN A 90 4.70 3.76 -3.75
CA ASN A 90 4.44 2.33 -3.95
C ASN A 90 3.75 2.07 -5.30
N LEU A 91 2.81 2.92 -5.73
CA LEU A 91 2.16 2.81 -7.04
C LEU A 91 3.19 2.98 -8.16
N THR A 92 4.08 3.96 -8.02
CA THR A 92 5.21 4.20 -8.92
C THR A 92 6.07 2.94 -9.07
N LYS A 93 6.44 2.29 -7.97
CA LYS A 93 7.20 1.02 -7.98
C LYS A 93 6.43 -0.09 -8.70
N ALA A 94 5.12 -0.22 -8.43
CA ALA A 94 4.26 -1.22 -9.07
C ALA A 94 4.19 -1.04 -10.59
N LEU A 95 4.05 0.20 -11.05
CA LEU A 95 4.01 0.54 -12.48
C LEU A 95 5.32 0.16 -13.17
N PHE A 96 6.45 0.46 -12.55
CA PHE A 96 7.76 0.06 -13.08
C PHE A 96 7.93 -1.47 -13.14
N MET A 97 7.50 -2.20 -12.11
CA MET A 97 7.54 -3.68 -12.11
C MET A 97 6.69 -4.30 -13.23
N LEU A 98 5.63 -3.62 -13.67
CA LEU A 98 4.79 -4.05 -14.80
C LEU A 98 5.29 -3.54 -16.16
N GLY A 99 6.42 -2.84 -16.22
CA GLY A 99 6.91 -2.23 -17.46
C GLY A 99 6.09 -1.03 -17.93
N ARG A 100 5.15 -0.50 -17.12
CA ARG A 100 4.36 0.71 -17.40
C ARG A 100 5.21 1.97 -17.15
N ARG A 101 6.29 2.08 -17.91
CA ARG A 101 7.38 3.04 -17.72
C ARG A 101 6.92 4.48 -17.75
N GLU A 102 6.10 4.86 -18.74
CA GLU A 102 5.63 6.24 -18.90
C GLU A 102 4.82 6.71 -17.70
N GLU A 103 3.91 5.88 -17.21
CA GLU A 103 3.07 6.18 -16.04
C GLU A 103 3.90 6.23 -14.75
N GLY A 104 4.84 5.30 -14.59
CA GLY A 104 5.78 5.31 -13.47
C GLY A 104 6.64 6.59 -13.45
N LEU A 105 7.17 7.00 -14.61
CA LEU A 105 7.96 8.24 -14.71
C LEU A 105 7.12 9.49 -14.43
N LYS A 106 5.85 9.52 -14.84
CA LYS A 106 4.94 10.62 -14.53
C LYS A 106 4.78 10.79 -13.03
N LEU A 107 4.47 9.72 -12.30
CA LEU A 107 4.32 9.77 -10.84
C LEU A 107 5.64 10.07 -10.13
N ALA A 108 6.75 9.45 -10.55
CA ALA A 108 8.06 9.73 -9.96
C ALA A 108 8.46 11.20 -10.12
N ASN A 109 8.10 11.85 -11.23
CA ASN A 109 8.36 13.27 -11.45
C ASN A 109 7.54 14.20 -10.55
N ILE A 110 6.35 13.78 -10.12
CA ILE A 110 5.57 14.49 -9.09
C ILE A 110 6.31 14.38 -7.75
N LEU A 111 6.76 13.17 -7.41
CA LEU A 111 7.34 12.87 -6.10
C LEU A 111 8.77 13.37 -5.88
N LYS A 112 9.53 13.68 -6.94
CA LYS A 112 10.96 14.07 -6.81
C LYS A 112 11.21 15.33 -5.99
N ASN A 113 10.17 16.16 -5.80
CA ASN A 113 10.23 17.42 -5.05
C ASN A 113 9.47 17.34 -3.71
N GLU A 114 9.07 16.14 -3.26
CA GLU A 114 8.44 15.94 -1.97
C GLU A 114 9.30 16.46 -0.81
N ARG A 115 8.63 17.00 0.21
CA ARG A 115 9.30 17.52 1.42
C ARG A 115 10.03 16.40 2.17
N GLU A 116 9.46 15.20 2.15
CA GLU A 116 10.07 14.02 2.74
C GLU A 116 11.23 13.54 1.87
N LEU A 117 12.46 13.78 2.34
CA LEU A 117 13.68 13.48 1.60
C LEU A 117 13.79 11.99 1.21
N GLN A 118 13.25 11.08 2.03
CA GLN A 118 13.25 9.64 1.72
C GLN A 118 12.42 9.35 0.46
N ILE A 119 11.24 9.96 0.33
CA ILE A 119 10.36 9.80 -0.83
C ILE A 119 10.97 10.49 -2.06
N ALA A 120 11.40 11.74 -1.91
CA ALA A 120 12.02 12.48 -3.00
C ALA A 120 13.27 11.77 -3.55
N ASN A 121 14.12 11.22 -2.69
CA ASN A 121 15.32 10.49 -3.12
C ASN A 121 14.96 9.16 -3.79
N ALA A 122 13.99 8.42 -3.26
CA ALA A 122 13.51 7.20 -3.90
C ALA A 122 12.93 7.47 -5.30
N ALA A 123 12.15 8.55 -5.46
CA ALA A 123 11.59 8.95 -6.74
C ALA A 123 12.69 9.35 -7.75
N LYS A 124 13.70 10.12 -7.32
CA LYS A 124 14.86 10.46 -8.17
C LYS A 124 15.63 9.22 -8.61
N ALA A 125 15.84 8.26 -7.71
CA ALA A 125 16.51 7.00 -8.04
C ALA A 125 15.72 6.19 -9.08
N LEU A 126 14.39 6.11 -8.93
CA LEU A 126 13.52 5.46 -9.91
C LEU A 126 13.56 6.16 -11.27
N ILE A 127 13.56 7.49 -11.31
CA ILE A 127 13.71 8.25 -12.56
C ILE A 127 15.02 7.86 -13.27
N LEU A 128 16.15 7.89 -12.55
CA LEU A 128 17.45 7.57 -13.13
C LEU A 128 17.50 6.12 -13.65
N ALA A 129 16.96 5.17 -12.88
CA ALA A 129 16.97 3.76 -13.25
C ALA A 129 16.11 3.46 -14.51
N TYR A 130 15.09 4.27 -14.78
CA TYR A 130 14.15 4.05 -15.89
C TYR A 130 14.19 5.20 -16.92
N GLN A 131 15.31 5.93 -17.04
CA GLN A 131 15.53 6.97 -18.06
C GLN A 131 16.33 6.50 -19.27
N ILE A 132 16.90 5.29 -19.24
CA ILE A 132 17.75 4.71 -20.30
C ILE A 132 16.94 3.97 -21.36
#